data_AF-A0A378T8Z7-F1
#
_entry.id   AF-A0A378T8Z7-F1
#
_cell.length_a   1.000
_cell.length_b   1.000
_cell.length_c   1.000
_cell.angle_alpha   90.00
_cell.angle_beta   90.00
_cell.angle_gamma   90.00
#
_symmetry.space_group_name_H-M   'P 1'
#
loop_
_entity.id
_entity.type
_entity.pdbx_description
1 polymer ?
#
loop_
_entity_poly.entity_id
_entity_poly.type
_entity_poly.pdbx_seq_one_letter_code
_entity_poly.pdbx_strand_id
1 'polypeptide(L)'
;MSYSRILSSFVMAWLVSAAQSAVVAPSASAASCPDVEVIFARGTHEPPGAGKTGQAFVDALRPQLGERSLEVYTVDYPASDQWATGADGIRDAAARVVSIATSCPRTKTVLGGTRKEPRWQAS
;
A
#
# COMPACT_ATOMS: atom_id res chain seq x y z
N MET A 1 76.36 7.06 50.90
CA MET A 1 75.75 8.33 50.45
C MET A 1 74.66 7.97 49.44
N SER A 2 73.36 7.97 49.74
CA SER A 2 72.45 9.04 50.18
C SER A 2 72.01 10.00 49.06
N TYR A 3 70.69 10.23 49.06
CA TYR A 3 69.83 11.21 48.38
C TYR A 3 69.34 10.90 46.96
N SER A 4 68.10 11.21 46.57
CA SER A 4 66.79 11.32 47.23
C SER A 4 65.76 11.57 46.11
N ARG A 5 64.59 10.96 46.28
CA ARG A 5 63.26 11.19 45.68
C ARG A 5 62.96 12.60 45.13
N ILE A 6 62.33 12.68 43.94
CA ILE A 6 61.30 13.67 43.54
C ILE A 6 60.42 12.99 42.45
N LEU A 7 59.23 12.43 42.72
CA LEU A 7 57.89 13.05 42.79
C LEU A 7 57.50 13.87 41.54
N SER A 8 56.65 13.32 40.67
CA SER A 8 55.40 13.99 40.28
C SER A 8 54.60 13.16 39.29
N SER A 9 53.48 12.65 39.80
CA SER A 9 52.35 12.15 39.05
C SER A 9 51.79 13.26 38.15
N PHE A 10 51.72 13.04 36.84
CA PHE A 10 50.78 13.75 35.98
C PHE A 10 49.75 12.74 35.49
N VAL A 11 48.71 12.57 36.31
CA VAL A 11 47.46 11.95 35.90
C VAL A 11 46.80 12.92 34.94
N MET A 12 46.84 12.61 33.65
CA MET A 12 45.99 13.31 32.67
C MET A 12 44.92 12.35 32.18
N ALA A 13 43.87 12.23 32.99
CA ALA A 13 42.66 11.51 32.64
C ALA A 13 41.90 12.31 31.58
N TRP A 14 42.06 11.94 30.31
CA TRP A 14 41.20 12.39 29.24
C TRP A 14 39.85 11.69 29.37
N LEU A 15 38.87 12.37 29.96
CA LEU A 15 37.46 11.99 29.84
C LEU A 15 37.01 12.28 28.40
N VAL A 16 37.11 11.27 27.53
CA VAL A 16 36.44 11.30 26.22
C VAL A 16 34.96 11.05 26.48
N SER A 17 34.19 12.14 26.65
CA SER A 17 32.73 12.07 26.60
C SER A 17 32.30 11.68 25.19
N ALA A 18 32.03 10.38 24.98
CA ALA A 18 31.31 9.91 23.82
C ALA A 18 29.87 10.44 23.91
N ALA A 19 29.62 11.61 23.31
CA ALA A 19 28.28 12.08 23.02
C ALA A 19 27.66 11.11 22.02
N GLN A 20 26.95 10.10 22.54
CA GLN A 20 26.15 9.20 21.73
C GLN A 20 25.00 10.02 21.15
N SER A 21 25.17 10.49 19.92
CA SER A 21 24.07 11.04 19.13
C SER A 21 23.03 9.93 19.00
N ALA A 22 21.91 10.06 19.72
CA ALA A 22 20.74 9.24 19.49
C ALA A 22 20.26 9.56 18.07
N VAL A 23 20.67 8.73 17.11
CA VAL A 23 20.12 8.76 15.76
C VAL A 23 18.67 8.34 15.90
N VAL A 24 17.76 9.31 15.94
CA VAL A 24 16.33 9.06 15.76
C VAL A 24 16.18 8.58 14.32
N ALA A 25 16.18 7.27 14.13
CA ALA A 25 15.88 6.69 12.83
C ALA A 25 14.46 7.14 12.44
N PRO A 26 14.24 7.64 11.21
CA PRO A 26 12.90 7.92 10.76
C PRO A 26 12.08 6.64 10.84
N SER A 27 10.95 6.68 11.56
CA SER A 27 9.99 5.58 11.57
C SER A 27 9.44 5.43 10.15
N ALA A 28 9.86 4.38 9.46
CA ALA A 28 9.22 3.96 8.23
C ALA A 28 7.82 3.45 8.59
N SER A 29 6.79 4.30 8.43
CA SER A 29 5.41 3.86 8.43
C SER A 29 5.22 3.02 7.18
N ALA A 30 5.37 1.69 7.29
CA ALA A 30 4.84 0.80 6.28
C ALA A 30 3.35 1.10 6.16
N ALA A 31 2.87 1.40 4.95
CA ALA A 31 1.44 1.33 4.68
C ALA A 31 0.99 -0.06 5.17
N SER A 32 -0.04 -0.10 6.01
CA SER A 32 -0.58 -1.36 6.53
C SER A 32 -1.10 -2.17 5.35
N CYS A 33 -0.25 -3.04 4.79
CA CYS A 33 -0.59 -3.85 3.62
C CYS A 33 -1.78 -4.76 3.97
N PRO A 34 -2.86 -4.74 3.17
CA PRO A 34 -3.98 -5.63 3.41
C PRO A 34 -3.59 -7.07 3.06
N ASP A 35 -4.22 -8.05 3.71
CA ASP A 35 -4.03 -9.46 3.37
C ASP A 35 -4.66 -9.78 2.01
N VAL A 36 -5.78 -9.13 1.70
CA VAL A 36 -6.52 -9.27 0.44
C VAL A 36 -6.89 -7.89 -0.09
N GLU A 37 -6.73 -7.71 -1.40
CA GLU A 37 -7.21 -6.53 -2.08
C GLU A 37 -8.10 -6.91 -3.26
N VAL A 38 -9.29 -6.31 -3.31
CA VAL A 38 -10.22 -6.45 -4.43
C VAL A 38 -10.15 -5.22 -5.32
N ILE A 39 -9.72 -5.40 -6.56
CA ILE A 39 -9.75 -4.38 -7.61
C ILE A 39 -11.02 -4.61 -8.43
N PHE A 40 -11.98 -3.70 -8.35
CA PHE A 40 -13.27 -3.86 -9.01
C PHE A 40 -13.59 -2.73 -9.99
N ALA A 41 -13.84 -3.10 -11.25
CA ALA A 41 -14.34 -2.18 -12.27
C ALA A 41 -15.87 -2.17 -12.28
N ARG A 42 -16.47 -0.99 -12.06
CA ARG A 42 -17.93 -0.83 -12.05
C ARG A 42 -18.57 -1.04 -13.43
N GLY A 43 -19.90 -1.05 -13.49
CA GLY A 43 -20.66 -1.12 -14.74
C GLY A 43 -20.87 0.26 -15.36
N THR A 44 -21.30 0.29 -16.63
CA THR A 44 -21.65 1.52 -17.32
C THR A 44 -22.76 2.28 -16.55
N HIS A 45 -22.59 3.60 -16.39
CA HIS A 45 -23.50 4.49 -15.66
C HIS A 45 -23.66 4.18 -14.15
N GLU A 46 -22.78 3.36 -13.57
CA GLU A 46 -22.75 3.22 -12.13
C GLU A 46 -22.05 4.43 -11.46
N PRO A 47 -22.57 4.89 -10.30
CA PRO A 47 -21.94 5.95 -9.53
C PRO A 47 -20.51 5.56 -9.09
N PRO A 48 -19.66 6.54 -8.72
CA PRO A 48 -18.33 6.27 -8.21
C PRO A 48 -18.34 5.23 -7.08
N GLY A 49 -17.37 4.31 -7.12
CA GLY A 49 -17.32 3.15 -6.23
C GLY A 49 -17.20 1.83 -6.99
N ALA A 50 -17.37 0.71 -6.28
CA ALA A 50 -17.34 -0.64 -6.87
C ALA A 50 -18.63 -0.99 -7.65
N GLY A 51 -19.67 -0.14 -7.58
CA GLY A 51 -20.99 -0.45 -8.14
C GLY A 51 -21.79 -1.42 -7.28
N LYS A 52 -23.03 -1.70 -7.67
CA LYS A 52 -23.93 -2.58 -6.89
C LYS A 52 -23.40 -4.00 -6.82
N THR A 53 -22.94 -4.52 -7.96
CA THR A 53 -22.38 -5.88 -8.06
C THR A 53 -21.06 -6.00 -7.30
N GLY A 54 -20.17 -5.01 -7.43
CA GLY A 54 -18.90 -5.00 -6.71
C GLY A 54 -19.10 -4.91 -5.20
N GLN A 55 -20.04 -4.09 -4.74
CA GLN A 55 -20.36 -4.01 -3.32
C GLN A 55 -20.93 -5.33 -2.79
N ALA A 56 -21.89 -5.93 -3.49
CA ALA A 56 -22.43 -7.24 -3.11
C ALA A 56 -21.36 -8.35 -3.07
N PHE A 57 -20.40 -8.30 -4.00
CA PHE A 57 -19.25 -9.21 -3.99
C PHE A 57 -18.36 -9.00 -2.77
N VAL A 58 -17.99 -7.76 -2.45
CA VAL A 58 -17.18 -7.42 -1.28
C VAL A 58 -17.87 -7.83 0.02
N ASP A 59 -19.18 -7.58 0.12
CA ASP A 59 -19.97 -7.93 1.29
C ASP A 59 -20.07 -9.45 1.47
N ALA A 60 -20.16 -10.22 0.38
CA ALA A 60 -20.12 -11.68 0.42
C ALA A 60 -18.72 -12.26 0.70
N LEU A 61 -17.66 -11.55 0.31
CA LEU A 61 -16.27 -11.96 0.51
C LEU A 61 -15.80 -11.72 1.94
N ARG A 62 -16.11 -10.57 2.54
CA ARG A 62 -15.71 -10.19 3.90
C ARG A 62 -15.86 -11.31 4.94
N PRO A 63 -17.02 -11.97 5.10
CA PRO A 63 -17.18 -13.01 6.11
C PRO A 63 -16.33 -14.26 5.83
N GLN A 64 -15.91 -14.50 4.59
CA GLN A 64 -15.07 -15.65 4.22
C GLN A 64 -13.58 -15.42 4.53
N LEU A 65 -13.18 -14.17 4.77
CA LEU A 65 -11.78 -13.80 5.02
C LEU A 65 -11.36 -13.98 6.49
N GLY A 66 -12.32 -14.12 7.42
CA GLY A 66 -12.05 -14.22 8.85
C GLY A 66 -11.31 -12.98 9.37
N GLU A 67 -10.20 -13.18 10.07
CA GLU A 67 -9.36 -12.11 10.63
C GLU A 67 -8.48 -11.38 9.59
N ARG A 68 -8.55 -11.76 8.31
CA ARG A 68 -7.73 -11.14 7.26
C ARG A 68 -8.27 -9.76 6.90
N SER A 69 -7.36 -8.81 6.79
CA SER A 69 -7.67 -7.46 6.34
C SER A 69 -8.02 -7.43 4.85
N LEU A 70 -9.11 -6.72 4.50
CA LEU A 70 -9.58 -6.54 3.14
C LEU A 70 -9.57 -5.06 2.76
N GLU A 71 -8.92 -4.75 1.65
CA GLU A 71 -9.03 -3.45 0.98
C GLU A 71 -9.77 -3.58 -0.35
N VAL A 72 -10.49 -2.53 -0.73
CA VAL A 72 -11.25 -2.48 -1.98
C VAL A 72 -10.78 -1.26 -2.77
N TYR A 73 -10.21 -1.53 -3.93
CA TYR A 73 -9.82 -0.51 -4.89
C TYR A 73 -10.85 -0.44 -6.01
N THR A 74 -11.42 0.74 -6.19
CA THR A 74 -12.41 1.00 -7.23
C THR A 74 -11.70 1.61 -8.43
N VAL A 75 -11.74 0.91 -9.57
CA VAL A 75 -11.03 1.34 -10.78
C VAL A 75 -11.50 2.74 -11.19
N ASP A 76 -10.54 3.66 -11.35
CA ASP A 76 -10.81 5.04 -11.69
C ASP A 76 -10.85 5.22 -13.21
N TYR A 77 -12.08 5.26 -13.73
CA TYR A 77 -12.34 5.51 -15.15
C TYR A 77 -13.73 6.09 -15.34
N PRO A 78 -14.00 6.80 -16.44
CA PRO A 78 -15.34 7.21 -16.80
C PRO A 78 -16.11 5.96 -17.27
N ALA A 79 -16.96 5.42 -16.39
CA ALA A 79 -17.86 4.30 -16.64
C ALA A 79 -18.98 4.66 -17.64
N SER A 80 -18.58 5.07 -18.85
CA SER A 80 -19.44 5.51 -19.95
C SER A 80 -19.57 4.42 -21.01
N ASP A 81 -20.45 4.66 -21.99
CA ASP A 81 -20.64 3.80 -23.17
C ASP A 81 -19.43 3.80 -24.12
N GLN A 82 -18.48 4.72 -23.97
CA GLN A 82 -17.36 4.84 -24.89
C GLN A 82 -16.33 3.74 -24.63
N TRP A 83 -16.08 2.89 -25.61
CA TRP A 83 -15.09 1.82 -25.50
C TRP A 83 -13.68 2.30 -25.15
N ALA A 84 -13.27 3.48 -25.64
CA ALA A 84 -11.98 4.07 -25.33
C ALA A 84 -11.75 4.26 -23.83
N THR A 85 -12.79 4.61 -23.06
CA THR A 85 -12.66 4.78 -21.59
C THR A 85 -12.48 3.47 -20.85
N GLY A 86 -12.82 2.34 -21.48
CA GLY A 86 -12.50 1.01 -20.97
C GLY A 86 -10.99 0.74 -20.97
N ALA A 87 -10.25 1.27 -21.94
CA ALA A 87 -8.80 1.14 -21.98
C ALA A 87 -8.13 1.89 -20.82
N ASP A 88 -8.70 3.04 -20.40
CA ASP A 88 -8.21 3.78 -19.25
C ASP A 88 -8.44 3.00 -17.95
N GLY A 89 -9.61 2.35 -17.79
CA GLY A 89 -9.85 1.45 -16.67
C GLY A 89 -8.91 0.24 -16.63
N ILE A 90 -8.51 -0.31 -17.80
CA ILE A 90 -7.51 -1.37 -17.87
C ILE A 90 -6.14 -0.87 -17.40
N ARG A 91 -5.73 0.34 -17.85
CA ARG A 91 -4.45 0.94 -17.45
C ARG A 91 -4.41 1.21 -15.96
N ASP A 92 -5.48 1.75 -15.40
CA ASP A 92 -5.62 2.05 -13.98
C ASP A 92 -5.56 0.77 -13.12
N ALA A 93 -6.36 -0.24 -13.46
CA ALA A 93 -6.33 -1.53 -12.77
C ALA A 93 -4.95 -2.19 -12.85
N ALA A 94 -4.30 -2.18 -14.02
CA ALA A 94 -2.95 -2.71 -14.19
C ALA A 94 -1.93 -1.96 -13.34
N ALA A 95 -1.99 -0.62 -13.31
CA ALA A 95 -1.14 0.20 -12.48
C ALA A 95 -1.31 -0.13 -10.99
N ARG A 96 -2.55 -0.36 -10.53
CA ARG A 96 -2.81 -0.76 -9.14
C ARG A 96 -2.27 -2.14 -8.81
N VAL A 97 -2.46 -3.13 -9.70
CA VAL A 97 -1.89 -4.47 -9.52
C VAL A 97 -0.37 -4.40 -9.37
N VAL A 98 0.30 -3.65 -10.26
CA VAL A 98 1.76 -3.47 -10.20
C VAL A 98 2.17 -2.74 -8.92
N SER A 99 1.44 -1.70 -8.54
CA SER A 99 1.68 -0.97 -7.29
C SER A 99 1.64 -1.90 -6.09
N ILE A 100 0.61 -2.74 -5.96
CA ILE A 100 0.48 -3.69 -4.85
C ILE A 100 1.50 -4.82 -4.92
N ALA A 101 1.81 -5.34 -6.10
CA ALA A 101 2.85 -6.35 -6.25
C ALA A 101 4.22 -5.84 -5.79
N THR A 102 4.50 -4.53 -5.95
CA THR A 102 5.77 -3.91 -5.55
C THR A 102 5.79 -3.46 -4.10
N SER A 103 4.71 -2.86 -3.59
CA SER A 103 4.65 -2.34 -2.22
C SER A 103 4.28 -3.41 -1.19
N CYS A 104 3.43 -4.37 -1.58
CA CYS A 104 2.82 -5.37 -0.72
C CYS A 104 2.80 -6.77 -1.38
N PRO A 105 3.96 -7.41 -1.59
CA PRO A 105 4.07 -8.66 -2.36
C PRO A 105 3.36 -9.87 -1.73
N ARG A 106 2.94 -9.77 -0.46
CA ARG A 106 2.19 -10.82 0.25
C ARG A 106 0.67 -10.67 0.11
N THR A 107 0.18 -9.50 -0.30
CA THR A 107 -1.25 -9.24 -0.50
C THR A 107 -1.80 -10.11 -1.62
N LYS A 108 -2.98 -10.68 -1.42
CA LYS A 108 -3.70 -11.44 -2.45
C LYS A 108 -4.62 -10.50 -3.22
N THR A 109 -4.34 -10.30 -4.50
CA THR A 109 -5.17 -9.45 -5.36
C THR A 109 -6.27 -10.27 -6.04
N VAL A 110 -7.50 -9.78 -5.97
CA VAL A 110 -8.66 -10.32 -6.68
C VAL A 110 -9.15 -9.26 -7.66
N LEU A 111 -9.17 -9.59 -8.95
CA LEU A 111 -9.68 -8.69 -9.98
C LEU A 111 -11.11 -9.09 -10.33
N GLY A 112 -12.01 -8.12 -10.34
CA GLY A 112 -13.40 -8.30 -10.74
C GLY A 112 -13.90 -7.13 -11.56
N GLY A 113 -15.02 -7.31 -12.24
CA GLY A 113 -15.68 -6.23 -12.93
C GLY A 113 -17.06 -6.58 -13.42
N THR A 114 -17.90 -5.56 -13.54
CA THR A 114 -19.22 -5.66 -14.14
C THR A 114 -19.12 -5.40 -15.65
N ARG A 115 -20.03 -6.00 -16.42
CA ARG A 115 -20.13 -5.76 -17.87
C ARG A 115 -20.23 -4.25 -18.14
N LYS A 116 -19.42 -3.78 -19.08
CA LYS A 116 -19.70 -2.56 -19.84
C LYS A 116 -20.73 -2.93 -20.90
N GLU A 117 -22.00 -2.60 -20.71
CA GLU A 117 -23.05 -2.92 -21.67
C GLU A 117 -22.69 -2.26 -23.02
N PRO A 118 -22.55 -3.01 -24.13
CA PRO A 118 -22.74 -2.41 -25.43
C PRO A 118 -24.24 -2.14 -25.51
N ARG A 119 -24.65 -0.87 -25.49
CA ARG A 119 -25.96 -0.54 -26.05
C ARG A 119 -25.92 -1.07 -27.48
N TRP A 120 -26.51 -2.24 -27.71
CA TRP A 120 -26.79 -2.73 -29.05
C TRP A 120 -27.46 -1.57 -29.77
N GLN A 121 -26.78 -1.04 -30.79
CA GLN A 121 -27.43 -0.28 -31.83
C GLN A 121 -28.48 -1.25 -32.37
N ALA A 122 -29.73 -1.04 -31.96
CA ALA A 122 -30.88 -1.62 -32.63
C ALA A 122 -30.77 -1.14 -34.08
N SER A 123 -30.26 -2.05 -34.92
CA SER A 123 -30.30 -1.96 -36.38
C SER A 123 -31.64 -2.50 -36.81
#